data_AF-A0A2Z4ZEW0-F1
#
_entry.id   AF-A0A2Z4ZEW0-F1
#
_cell.length_a   1.000
_cell.length_b   1.000
_cell.length_c   1.000
_cell.angle_alpha   90.00
_cell.angle_beta   90.00
_cell.angle_gamma   90.00
#
_symmetry.space_group_name_H-M   'P 1'
#
loop_
_entity.id
_entity.type
_entity.pdbx_description
1 polymer ?
#
loop_
_entity_poly.entity_id
_entity_poly.type
_entity_poly.pdbx_seq_one_letter_code
_entity_poly.pdbx_strand_id
1 'polypeptide(L)'
;MNDITLVVMANEPDLLKKLLNALHRGARDGLISIADVRKFVSSPKLAEFQIRGFHGDGLVPVGDTFLDARTMLADRPHKTFAVPIQNWPEFSKGKIFVENVGFNEKQITRIELWPFDPTELDEDQLTLAVALSYNLREFYGEPRIAGAVDEVIRPLGFFVPDEEY
;
A
#
# COMPACT_ATOMS: atom_id res chain seq x y z
N MET A 1 -19.97 -21.42 3.80
CA MET A 1 -18.74 -21.28 4.60
C MET A 1 -17.62 -21.31 3.58
N ASN A 2 -17.09 -20.15 3.19
CA ASN A 2 -15.92 -20.11 2.32
C ASN A 2 -14.71 -19.95 3.23
N ASP A 3 -13.99 -21.04 3.43
CA ASP A 3 -12.63 -21.01 3.96
C ASP A 3 -11.78 -20.23 2.97
N ILE A 4 -11.38 -19.01 3.31
CA ILE A 4 -10.20 -18.41 2.68
C ILE A 4 -9.00 -19.11 3.34
N THR A 5 -8.68 -20.32 2.86
CA THR A 5 -7.54 -21.12 3.35
C THR A 5 -6.24 -20.79 2.61
N LEU A 6 -6.33 -20.02 1.51
CA LEU A 6 -5.20 -19.61 0.68
C LEU A 6 -5.03 -18.09 0.78
N VAL A 7 -3.80 -17.66 1.00
CA VAL A 7 -3.43 -16.24 0.89
C VAL A 7 -3.61 -15.82 -0.57
N VAL A 8 -4.37 -14.76 -0.81
CA VAL A 8 -4.65 -14.20 -2.14
C VAL A 8 -3.89 -12.88 -2.36
N MET A 9 -3.84 -12.44 -3.61
CA MET A 9 -3.30 -11.12 -3.96
C MET A 9 -4.34 -10.01 -3.76
N ALA A 10 -3.86 -8.77 -3.63
CA ALA A 10 -4.75 -7.62 -3.46
C ALA A 10 -5.62 -7.31 -4.71
N ASN A 11 -5.29 -7.86 -5.88
CA ASN A 11 -6.11 -7.78 -7.10
C ASN A 11 -7.12 -8.94 -7.25
N GLU A 12 -7.33 -9.75 -6.21
CA GLU A 12 -8.37 -10.79 -6.23
C GLU A 12 -9.76 -10.18 -6.48
N PRO A 13 -10.56 -10.73 -7.42
CA PRO A 13 -11.91 -10.22 -7.69
C PRO A 13 -12.79 -10.24 -6.44
N ASP A 14 -13.60 -9.20 -6.24
CA ASP A 14 -14.50 -9.05 -5.08
C ASP A 14 -13.79 -9.13 -3.70
N LEU A 15 -12.50 -8.79 -3.63
CA LEU A 15 -11.68 -8.95 -2.41
C LEU A 15 -12.34 -8.33 -1.18
N LEU A 16 -12.77 -7.07 -1.25
CA LEU A 16 -13.40 -6.39 -0.11
C LEU A 16 -14.62 -7.16 0.39
N LYS A 17 -15.54 -7.55 -0.51
CA LYS A 17 -16.72 -8.33 -0.16
C LYS A 17 -16.36 -9.67 0.46
N LYS A 18 -15.33 -10.36 -0.07
CA LYS A 18 -14.84 -11.63 0.48
C LYS A 18 -14.31 -11.43 1.89
N LEU A 19 -13.50 -10.40 2.13
CA LEU A 19 -12.93 -10.08 3.44
C LEU A 19 -14.00 -9.71 4.47
N LEU A 20 -14.91 -8.79 4.12
CA LEU A 20 -16.02 -8.39 5.00
C LEU A 20 -16.86 -9.61 5.41
N ASN A 21 -17.20 -10.48 4.46
CA ASN A 21 -17.96 -11.70 4.74
C ASN A 21 -17.17 -12.73 5.57
N ALA A 22 -15.86 -12.86 5.37
CA ALA A 22 -15.04 -13.81 6.11
C ALA A 22 -14.73 -13.34 7.54
N LEU A 23 -14.50 -12.04 7.72
CA LEU A 23 -13.94 -11.47 8.95
C LEU A 23 -14.95 -10.74 9.84
N HIS A 24 -16.20 -10.55 9.40
CA HIS A 24 -17.24 -9.84 10.19
C HIS A 24 -17.39 -10.35 11.64
N ARG A 25 -17.17 -11.65 11.90
CA ARG A 25 -17.31 -12.22 13.25
C ARG A 25 -16.20 -11.80 14.22
N GLY A 26 -15.04 -11.39 13.70
CA GLY A 26 -13.91 -10.90 14.47
C GLY A 26 -13.83 -9.37 14.54
N ALA A 27 -14.80 -8.66 13.95
CA ALA A 27 -14.78 -7.21 13.88
C ALA A 27 -14.93 -6.58 15.27
N ARG A 28 -14.15 -5.54 15.55
CA ARG A 28 -14.24 -4.69 16.73
C ARG A 28 -14.96 -3.41 16.35
N ASP A 29 -16.05 -3.10 17.05
CA ASP A 29 -16.88 -1.92 16.76
C ASP A 29 -17.34 -1.83 15.29
N GLY A 30 -17.52 -2.99 14.65
CA GLY A 30 -17.90 -3.09 13.24
C GLY A 30 -16.76 -2.96 12.23
N LEU A 31 -15.51 -2.80 12.68
CA LEU A 31 -14.32 -2.68 11.83
C LEU A 31 -13.41 -3.91 11.96
N ILE A 32 -12.77 -4.27 10.85
CA ILE A 32 -11.83 -5.40 10.77
C ILE A 32 -10.40 -4.88 10.85
N SER A 33 -9.56 -5.48 11.70
CA SER A 33 -8.16 -5.08 11.80
C SER A 33 -7.41 -5.40 10.52
N ILE A 34 -6.60 -4.47 10.02
CA ILE A 34 -5.72 -4.75 8.87
C ILE A 34 -4.70 -5.84 9.18
N ALA A 35 -4.37 -6.09 10.46
CA ALA A 35 -3.55 -7.22 10.87
C ALA A 35 -4.25 -8.57 10.60
N ASP A 36 -5.57 -8.63 10.74
CA ASP A 36 -6.35 -9.82 10.39
C ASP A 36 -6.43 -9.99 8.87
N VAL A 37 -6.59 -8.91 8.11
CA VAL A 37 -6.60 -8.96 6.63
C VAL A 37 -5.30 -9.55 6.09
N ARG A 38 -4.15 -9.22 6.69
CA ARG A 38 -2.83 -9.74 6.29
C ARG A 38 -2.66 -11.25 6.44
N LYS A 39 -3.54 -11.92 7.20
CA LYS A 39 -3.57 -13.39 7.29
C LYS A 39 -4.13 -14.03 6.01
N PHE A 40 -4.82 -13.24 5.18
CA PHE A 40 -5.54 -13.69 3.99
C PHE A 40 -5.06 -13.01 2.70
N VAL A 41 -4.44 -11.83 2.80
CA VAL A 41 -4.01 -11.04 1.64
C VAL A 41 -2.51 -10.72 1.74
N SER A 42 -1.78 -11.07 0.69
CA SER A 42 -0.36 -10.71 0.55
C SER A 42 -0.19 -9.21 0.33
N SER A 43 0.90 -8.65 0.86
CA SER A 43 1.32 -7.30 0.50
C SER A 43 1.56 -7.21 -1.01
N PRO A 44 1.05 -6.16 -1.70
CA PRO A 44 1.38 -5.94 -3.09
C PRO A 44 2.80 -5.39 -3.28
N LYS A 45 3.46 -4.86 -2.23
CA LYS A 45 4.82 -4.31 -2.33
C LYS A 45 5.85 -5.44 -2.23
N LEU A 46 6.35 -5.92 -3.38
CA LEU A 46 7.42 -6.91 -3.45
C LEU A 46 8.78 -6.31 -3.06
N ALA A 47 9.03 -5.08 -3.51
CA ALA A 47 10.23 -4.32 -3.23
C ALA A 47 9.95 -2.82 -3.35
N GLU A 48 10.82 -2.01 -2.76
CA GLU A 48 10.80 -0.56 -2.92
C GLU A 48 12.20 -0.08 -3.34
N PHE A 49 12.24 0.85 -4.30
CA PHE A 49 13.47 1.43 -4.81
C PHE A 49 13.40 2.95 -4.78
N GLN A 50 14.52 3.58 -4.43
CA GLN A 50 14.69 5.03 -4.59
C GLN A 50 15.46 5.29 -5.88
N ILE A 51 14.90 6.13 -6.75
CA ILE A 51 15.45 6.41 -8.07
C ILE A 51 15.63 7.92 -8.26
N ARG A 52 16.81 8.33 -8.73
CA ARG A 52 17.09 9.73 -9.04
C ARG A 52 16.32 10.21 -10.27
N GLY A 53 15.68 11.36 -10.16
CA GLY A 53 14.83 12.01 -11.15
C GLY A 53 13.34 11.92 -10.81
N PHE A 54 12.50 12.47 -11.69
CA PHE A 54 11.05 12.35 -11.64
C PHE A 54 10.61 11.21 -12.55
N HIS A 55 9.97 10.18 -11.99
CA HIS A 55 9.62 8.95 -12.70
C HIS A 55 8.15 8.56 -12.54
N GLY A 56 7.27 9.52 -12.21
CA GLY A 56 5.86 9.26 -11.93
C GLY A 56 4.94 9.27 -13.15
N ASP A 57 5.38 9.80 -14.29
CA ASP A 57 4.53 9.97 -15.47
C ASP A 57 4.01 8.62 -15.98
N GLY A 58 2.69 8.49 -16.08
CA GLY A 58 2.03 7.26 -16.51
C GLY A 58 2.02 6.12 -15.49
N LEU A 59 2.50 6.35 -14.26
CA LEU A 59 2.44 5.37 -13.18
C LEU A 59 1.29 5.65 -12.21
N VAL A 60 0.85 4.61 -11.50
CA VAL A 60 -0.18 4.73 -10.47
C VAL A 60 0.45 5.28 -9.18
N PRO A 61 -0.06 6.39 -8.61
CA PRO A 61 0.36 6.87 -7.31
C PRO A 61 0.00 5.86 -6.21
N VAL A 62 0.98 5.50 -5.38
CA VAL A 62 0.81 4.61 -4.22
C VAL A 62 1.55 5.18 -3.01
N GLY A 63 1.51 4.48 -1.88
CA GLY A 63 2.19 4.88 -0.65
C GLY A 63 1.89 6.34 -0.28
N ASP A 64 2.93 7.10 0.03
CA ASP A 64 2.76 8.46 0.55
C ASP A 64 2.12 9.41 -0.46
N THR A 65 2.31 9.21 -1.76
CA THR A 65 1.65 10.08 -2.76
C THR A 65 0.15 9.82 -2.82
N PHE A 66 -0.26 8.57 -2.67
CA PHE A 66 -1.66 8.20 -2.58
C PHE A 66 -2.32 8.74 -1.31
N LEU A 67 -1.62 8.63 -0.17
CA LEU A 67 -2.10 9.11 1.13
C LEU A 67 -2.15 10.64 1.20
N ASP A 68 -1.08 11.33 0.77
CA ASP A 68 -0.99 12.81 0.76
C ASP A 68 -2.16 13.43 0.00
N ALA A 69 -2.49 12.87 -1.18
CA ALA A 69 -3.60 13.32 -2.00
C ALA A 69 -4.99 13.16 -1.34
N ARG A 70 -5.12 12.35 -0.28
CA ARG A 70 -6.39 12.02 0.38
C ARG A 70 -6.54 12.57 1.79
N THR A 71 -5.45 12.62 2.55
CA THR A 71 -5.49 12.98 3.98
C THR A 71 -4.73 14.27 4.30
N MET A 72 -3.81 14.70 3.43
CA MET A 72 -2.82 15.75 3.71
C MET A 72 -1.93 15.44 4.94
N LEU A 73 -1.87 14.19 5.38
CA LEU A 73 -1.08 13.75 6.55
C LEU A 73 0.26 13.10 6.18
N ALA A 74 0.47 12.76 4.91
CA ALA A 74 1.69 12.11 4.44
C ALA A 74 2.72 13.14 3.98
N ASP A 75 3.62 13.52 4.90
CA ASP A 75 4.57 14.63 4.72
C ASP A 75 5.91 14.21 4.05
N ARG A 76 6.04 13.00 3.50
CA ARG A 76 7.33 12.55 2.98
C ARG A 76 7.72 13.32 1.71
N PRO A 77 9.01 13.70 1.58
CA PRO A 77 9.46 14.58 0.50
C PRO A 77 9.47 13.90 -0.89
N HIS A 78 9.45 12.57 -0.94
CA HIS A 78 9.61 11.81 -2.19
C HIS A 78 8.31 11.16 -2.61
N LYS A 79 7.87 11.48 -3.83
CA LYS A 79 6.66 10.91 -4.41
C LYS A 79 6.86 9.42 -4.68
N THR A 80 5.80 8.63 -4.49
CA THR A 80 5.80 7.17 -4.51
C THR A 80 4.81 6.68 -5.56
N PHE A 81 5.26 5.78 -6.43
CA PHE A 81 4.46 5.22 -7.52
C PHE A 81 4.69 3.71 -7.64
N ALA A 82 3.72 2.99 -8.20
CA ALA A 82 3.82 1.56 -8.42
C ALA A 82 4.21 1.22 -9.87
N VAL A 83 5.04 0.19 -10.02
CA VAL A 83 5.39 -0.43 -11.31
C VAL A 83 5.09 -1.93 -11.21
N PRO A 84 4.32 -2.50 -12.16
CA PRO A 84 4.12 -3.95 -12.22
C PRO A 84 5.42 -4.68 -12.58
N ILE A 85 5.66 -5.84 -11.99
CA ILE A 85 6.88 -6.63 -12.18
C ILE A 85 7.14 -7.00 -13.64
N GLN A 86 6.07 -7.15 -14.42
CA GLN A 86 6.11 -7.41 -15.85
C GLN A 86 6.80 -6.27 -16.63
N ASN A 87 6.68 -5.02 -16.15
CA ASN A 87 7.26 -3.83 -16.76
C ASN A 87 8.64 -3.48 -16.17
N TRP A 88 9.08 -4.17 -15.12
CA TRP A 88 10.30 -3.84 -14.39
C TRP A 88 11.59 -3.84 -15.25
N PRO A 89 11.84 -4.81 -16.15
CA PRO A 89 13.06 -4.83 -16.93
C PRO A 89 13.23 -3.59 -17.83
N GLU A 90 12.14 -3.14 -18.45
CA GLU A 90 12.16 -1.94 -19.29
C GLU A 90 12.18 -0.68 -18.43
N PHE A 91 11.35 -0.62 -17.38
CA PHE A 91 11.28 0.54 -16.49
C PHE A 91 12.63 0.82 -15.82
N SER A 92 13.34 -0.20 -15.34
CA SER A 92 14.60 -0.04 -14.60
C SER A 92 15.80 0.35 -15.49
N LYS A 93 15.66 0.21 -16.82
CA LYS A 93 16.76 0.41 -17.75
C LYS A 93 17.27 1.84 -17.75
N GLY A 94 18.57 2.01 -17.51
CA GLY A 94 19.24 3.31 -17.51
C GLY A 94 18.88 4.21 -16.32
N LYS A 95 18.14 3.71 -15.32
CA LYS A 95 17.80 4.45 -14.12
C LYS A 95 18.90 4.39 -13.07
N ILE A 96 19.04 5.48 -12.30
CA ILE A 96 20.05 5.60 -11.25
C ILE A 96 19.37 5.30 -9.91
N PHE A 97 19.67 4.12 -9.37
CA PHE A 97 19.25 3.69 -8.04
C PHE A 97 20.11 4.36 -6.98
N VAL A 98 19.48 4.78 -5.89
CA VAL A 98 20.15 5.40 -4.75
C VAL A 98 19.82 4.61 -3.48
N GLU A 99 20.84 4.32 -2.67
CA GLU A 99 20.68 3.55 -1.43
C GLU A 99 20.59 4.47 -0.19
N ASN A 100 21.17 5.68 -0.29
CA ASN A 100 21.22 6.65 0.80
C ASN A 100 20.82 8.02 0.26
N VAL A 101 19.57 8.39 0.48
CA VAL A 101 19.07 9.70 0.07
C VAL A 101 19.32 10.69 1.20
N GLY A 102 20.14 11.71 0.91
CA GLY A 102 20.32 12.83 1.83
C GLY A 102 19.02 13.63 1.98
N PHE A 103 18.80 14.23 3.15
CA PHE A 103 17.59 15.00 3.48
C PHE A 103 17.23 16.11 2.46
N ASN A 104 18.20 16.57 1.66
CA ASN A 104 18.07 17.66 0.69
C ASN A 104 18.08 17.22 -0.78
N GLU A 105 18.08 15.92 -1.10
CA GLU A 105 17.98 15.47 -2.48
C GLU A 105 16.53 15.61 -2.98
N LYS A 106 16.27 16.68 -3.73
CA LYS A 106 14.93 17.09 -4.18
C LYS A 106 14.42 16.36 -5.43
N GLN A 107 15.17 15.40 -5.96
CA GLN A 107 14.84 14.71 -7.20
C GLN A 107 14.95 13.20 -7.00
N ILE A 108 14.22 12.67 -6.04
CA ILE A 108 14.09 11.23 -5.84
C ILE A 108 12.62 10.85 -5.98
N THR A 109 12.38 9.80 -6.75
CA THR A 109 11.09 9.12 -6.84
C THR A 109 11.23 7.77 -6.16
N ARG A 110 10.27 7.41 -5.30
CA ARG A 110 10.14 6.07 -4.73
C ARG A 110 9.28 5.22 -5.66
N ILE A 111 9.74 4.01 -5.95
CA ILE A 111 9.05 3.06 -6.82
C ILE A 111 8.79 1.79 -6.04
N GLU A 112 7.52 1.45 -5.88
CA GLU A 112 7.10 0.15 -5.38
C GLU A 112 6.95 -0.82 -6.56
N LEU A 113 7.56 -2.00 -6.43
CA LEU A 113 7.42 -3.08 -7.40
C LEU A 113 6.24 -3.97 -6.98
N TRP A 114 5.23 -4.08 -7.83
CA TRP A 114 4.00 -4.84 -7.54
C TRP A 114 3.88 -6.10 -8.41
N PRO A 115 3.22 -7.18 -7.93
CA PRO A 115 3.12 -8.43 -8.69
C PRO A 115 2.09 -8.39 -9.84
N PHE A 116 1.22 -7.39 -9.84
CA PHE A 116 0.16 -7.17 -10.83
C PHE A 116 0.10 -5.69 -11.22
N ASP A 117 -0.67 -5.37 -12.27
CA ASP A 117 -0.84 -3.99 -12.73
C ASP A 117 -1.79 -3.23 -11.79
N PRO A 118 -1.32 -2.16 -11.11
CA PRO A 118 -2.17 -1.39 -10.19
C PRO A 118 -3.34 -0.69 -10.89
N THR A 119 -3.32 -0.54 -12.22
CA THR A 119 -4.44 0.00 -13.01
C THR A 119 -5.62 -0.96 -13.13
N GLU A 120 -5.45 -2.23 -12.78
CA GLU A 120 -6.54 -3.22 -12.72
C GLU A 120 -7.43 -3.05 -11.49
N LEU A 121 -7.00 -2.28 -10.49
CA LEU A 121 -7.73 -2.07 -9.25
C LEU A 121 -8.73 -0.92 -9.37
N ASP A 122 -9.93 -1.12 -8.85
CA ASP A 122 -10.81 0.00 -8.54
C ASP A 122 -10.28 0.82 -7.35
N GLU A 123 -10.92 1.96 -7.05
CA GLU A 123 -10.45 2.88 -6.01
C GLU A 123 -10.41 2.24 -4.61
N ASP A 124 -11.42 1.42 -4.27
CA ASP A 124 -11.52 0.78 -2.97
C ASP A 124 -10.47 -0.34 -2.82
N GLN A 125 -10.29 -1.14 -3.87
CA GLN A 125 -9.25 -2.16 -3.94
C GLN A 125 -7.85 -1.54 -3.89
N LEU A 126 -7.62 -0.44 -4.61
CA LEU A 126 -6.34 0.27 -4.60
C LEU A 126 -6.05 0.85 -3.21
N THR A 127 -7.07 1.42 -2.55
CA THR A 127 -6.95 1.94 -1.18
C THR A 127 -6.53 0.85 -0.21
N LEU A 128 -7.18 -0.32 -0.25
CA LEU A 128 -6.80 -1.46 0.57
C LEU A 128 -5.41 -2.00 0.22
N ALA A 129 -5.07 -2.08 -1.07
CA ALA A 129 -3.77 -2.54 -1.54
C ALA A 129 -2.63 -1.63 -1.04
N VAL A 130 -2.81 -0.31 -1.11
CA VAL A 130 -1.87 0.68 -0.56
C VAL A 130 -1.72 0.49 0.94
N ALA A 131 -2.82 0.30 1.69
CA ALA A 131 -2.74 0.07 3.12
C ALA A 131 -1.98 -1.23 3.48
N LEU A 132 -2.15 -2.28 2.67
CA LEU A 132 -1.44 -3.55 2.82
C LEU A 132 0.04 -3.48 2.43
N SER A 133 0.45 -2.45 1.67
CA SER A 133 1.85 -2.24 1.25
C SER A 133 2.76 -1.84 2.42
N TYR A 134 2.21 -1.15 3.42
CA TYR A 134 2.91 -0.85 4.67
C TYR A 134 3.03 -2.09 5.54
N ASN A 135 4.04 -2.17 6.40
CA ASN A 135 4.19 -3.20 7.42
C ASN A 135 4.10 -2.62 8.84
N LEU A 136 3.98 -3.50 9.84
CA LEU A 136 3.88 -3.10 11.25
C LEU A 136 5.03 -2.19 11.69
N ARG A 137 6.27 -2.48 11.28
CA ARG A 137 7.43 -1.65 11.62
C ARG A 137 7.33 -0.24 11.02
N GLU A 138 6.78 -0.11 9.81
CA GLU A 138 6.53 1.20 9.19
C GLU A 138 5.47 1.99 9.98
N PHE A 139 4.40 1.34 10.45
CA PHE A 139 3.41 1.98 11.33
C PHE A 139 4.00 2.41 12.67
N TYR A 140 4.82 1.57 13.32
CA TYR A 140 5.50 1.92 14.57
C TYR A 140 6.50 3.06 14.40
N GLY A 141 7.23 3.09 13.28
CA GLY A 141 8.23 4.12 13.01
C GLY A 141 7.61 5.48 12.67
N GLU A 142 6.41 5.49 12.08
CA GLU A 142 5.76 6.70 11.56
C GLU A 142 4.26 6.74 11.88
N PRO A 143 3.89 7.18 13.11
CA PRO A 143 2.49 7.24 13.55
C PRO A 143 1.57 8.07 12.65
N ARG A 144 2.11 9.09 11.95
CA ARG A 144 1.34 9.87 10.97
C ARG A 144 0.91 9.03 9.77
N ILE A 145 1.75 8.12 9.30
CA ILE A 145 1.39 7.19 8.23
C ILE A 145 0.33 6.22 8.73
N ALA A 146 0.47 5.69 9.95
CA ALA A 146 -0.55 4.83 10.54
C ALA A 146 -1.92 5.54 10.60
N GLY A 147 -1.96 6.80 11.04
CA GLY A 147 -3.18 7.62 11.05
C GLY A 147 -3.73 7.89 9.65
N ALA A 148 -2.88 8.24 8.68
CA ALA A 148 -3.29 8.46 7.30
C ALA A 148 -3.86 7.19 6.65
N VAL A 149 -3.26 6.03 6.93
CA VAL A 149 -3.76 4.74 6.46
C VAL A 149 -5.08 4.39 7.13
N ASP A 150 -5.23 4.57 8.44
CA ASP A 150 -6.49 4.35 9.15
C ASP A 150 -7.62 5.18 8.55
N GLU A 151 -7.37 6.46 8.30
CA GLU A 151 -8.35 7.38 7.74
C GLU A 151 -8.90 6.92 6.38
N VAL A 152 -8.03 6.42 5.47
CA VAL A 152 -8.48 5.99 4.14
C VAL A 152 -9.15 4.62 4.12
N ILE A 153 -8.81 3.71 5.04
CA ILE A 153 -9.41 2.35 5.06
C ILE A 153 -10.64 2.23 5.97
N ARG A 154 -10.86 3.18 6.88
CA ARG A 154 -12.00 3.17 7.79
C ARG A 154 -13.36 3.18 7.08
N PRO A 155 -13.57 3.96 6.00
CA PRO A 155 -14.79 3.88 5.20
C PRO A 155 -15.03 2.51 4.54
N LEU A 156 -13.97 1.74 4.31
CA LEU A 156 -14.03 0.39 3.72
C LEU A 156 -14.35 -0.70 4.75
N GLY A 157 -14.49 -0.35 6.03
CA GLY A 157 -14.77 -1.28 7.12
C GLY A 157 -13.52 -1.87 7.78
N PHE A 158 -12.34 -1.26 7.58
CA PHE A 158 -11.08 -1.72 8.18
C PHE A 158 -10.49 -0.67 9.13
N PHE A 159 -9.53 -1.05 9.95
CA PHE A 159 -8.78 -0.09 10.77
C PHE A 159 -7.32 -0.52 10.96
N VAL A 160 -6.45 0.46 11.21
CA VAL A 160 -5.09 0.22 11.69
C VAL A 160 -5.18 0.13 13.22
N PRO A 161 -4.79 -1.00 13.84
CA PRO A 161 -4.83 -1.11 15.29
C PRO A 161 -3.84 -0.13 15.93
N ASP A 162 -4.32 0.62 16.92
CA ASP A 162 -3.50 1.58 17.69
C ASP A 162 -2.27 0.91 18.32
N GLU A 163 -2.41 -0.36 18.72
CA GLU A 163 -1.35 -1.27 19.16
C GLU A 163 -2.01 -2.66 19.38
N GLU A 164 -1.44 -3.74 18.83
CA GLU A 164 -1.49 -5.02 19.56
C GLU A 164 -0.55 -4.82 20.76
N TYR A 165 -1.09 -4.34 21.88
CA TYR A 165 -0.34 -4.04 23.12
C TYR A 165 0.46 -5.24 23.64
#